data_AF-A0A060XI41-F1
#
_entry.id   AF-A0A060XI41-F1
#
_cell.length_a   1.000
_cell.length_b   1.000
_cell.length_c   1.000
_cell.angle_alpha   90.00
_cell.angle_beta   90.00
_cell.angle_gamma   90.00
#
_symmetry.space_group_name_H-M   'P 1'
#
loop_
_entity.id
_entity.type
_entity.pdbx_description
1 polymer ?
#
loop_
_entity_poly.entity_id
_entity_poly.type
_entity_poly.pdbx_seq_one_letter_code
_entity_poly.pdbx_strand_id
1 'polypeptide(L)'
;MFFQITFPLLNTTLVLSSHRRTLEEQQGVKQITIEDALRRDDIKVAFVCTENAVHEENIRTFLEAGKHVCVEYPMAMTYKTAVDLWDLAQEKGVVLHEEHIELLTADFKQLKKDIAGKKLEEGSLHFTGERQTGTG
;
A
#
# COMPACT_ATOMS: atom_id res chain seq x y z
N MET A 1 -8.88 -6.79 9.27
CA MET A 1 -9.19 -6.11 10.55
C MET A 1 -8.42 -4.80 10.55
N PHE A 2 -9.06 -3.68 10.92
CA PHE A 2 -8.58 -2.33 10.66
C PHE A 2 -8.16 -1.62 11.96
N PHE A 3 -6.96 -1.03 11.99
CA PHE A 3 -6.35 -0.43 13.18
C PHE A 3 -6.16 1.07 13.01
N GLN A 4 -6.72 1.86 13.91
CA GLN A 4 -6.65 3.31 13.84
C GLN A 4 -5.34 3.87 14.46
N ILE A 5 -4.48 4.49 13.66
CA ILE A 5 -3.27 5.20 14.15
C ILE A 5 -3.42 6.69 13.91
N THR A 6 -3.43 7.50 14.96
CA THR A 6 -3.47 8.96 14.85
C THR A 6 -2.05 9.52 14.83
N PHE A 7 -1.68 10.26 13.78
CA PHE A 7 -0.42 10.98 13.71
C PHE A 7 -0.65 12.45 14.08
N PRO A 8 -0.29 12.89 15.30
CA PRO A 8 -0.60 14.24 15.77
C PRO A 8 0.03 15.34 14.91
N LEU A 9 1.17 15.05 14.27
CA LEU A 9 1.89 15.96 13.39
C LEU A 9 1.25 16.14 12.00
N LEU A 10 0.36 15.23 11.58
CA LEU A 10 -0.31 15.27 10.28
C LEU A 10 -1.81 15.55 10.40
N ASN A 11 -2.33 15.74 11.63
CA ASN A 11 -3.76 15.86 11.94
C ASN A 11 -4.63 14.83 11.19
N THR A 12 -4.09 13.62 11.02
CA THR A 12 -4.65 12.59 10.16
C THR A 12 -4.72 11.29 10.94
N THR A 13 -5.86 10.62 10.80
CA THR A 13 -6.05 9.27 11.29
C THR A 13 -5.84 8.28 10.15
N LEU A 14 -4.94 7.32 10.36
CA LEU A 14 -4.67 6.22 9.43
C LEU A 14 -5.43 4.98 9.89
N VAL A 15 -5.74 4.10 8.95
CA VAL A 15 -6.28 2.79 9.27
C VAL A 15 -5.43 1.69 8.62
N LEU A 16 -4.89 0.79 9.43
CA LEU A 16 -4.07 -0.35 8.98
C LEU A 16 -4.92 -1.62 8.93
N SER A 17 -5.06 -2.26 7.77
CA SER A 17 -5.74 -3.54 7.65
C SER A 17 -4.77 -4.71 7.75
N SER A 18 -4.92 -5.58 8.75
CA SER A 18 -4.21 -6.88 8.82
C SER A 18 -5.14 -8.00 9.30
N HIS A 19 -4.85 -9.24 8.90
CA HIS A 19 -5.63 -10.43 9.26
C HIS A 19 -5.13 -11.15 10.52
N ARG A 20 -3.92 -10.87 11.02
CA ARG A 20 -3.21 -11.88 11.84
C ARG A 20 -3.02 -11.68 13.34
N ARG A 21 -3.41 -10.56 13.97
CA ARG A 21 -3.32 -10.45 15.44
C ARG A 21 -4.36 -9.51 16.01
N THR A 22 -5.10 -9.96 17.03
CA THR A 22 -5.71 -9.03 17.98
C THR A 22 -4.55 -8.24 18.57
N LEU A 23 -4.32 -7.02 18.11
CA LEU A 23 -3.49 -6.11 18.88
C LEU A 23 -4.29 -5.88 20.16
N GLU A 24 -3.73 -6.27 21.30
CA GLU A 24 -4.17 -5.73 22.59
C GLU A 24 -4.19 -4.19 22.47
N GLU A 25 -4.75 -3.45 23.43
CA GLU A 25 -4.65 -1.96 23.46
C GLU A 25 -3.19 -1.51 23.64
N GLN A 26 -2.29 -1.91 22.76
CA GLN A 26 -0.95 -1.43 22.63
C GLN A 26 -1.06 -0.11 21.89
N GLN A 27 -0.67 0.96 22.58
CA GLN A 27 -0.43 2.28 22.00
C GLN A 27 -1.68 3.11 21.66
N GLY A 28 -2.85 2.83 22.26
CA GLY A 28 -4.05 3.66 22.09
C GLY A 28 -4.73 3.53 20.72
N VAL A 29 -4.39 2.48 19.98
CA VAL A 29 -4.94 2.14 18.67
C VAL A 29 -6.26 1.38 18.85
N LYS A 30 -7.37 1.94 18.36
CA LYS A 30 -8.66 1.25 18.39
C LYS A 30 -8.85 0.40 17.15
N GLN A 31 -9.35 -0.81 17.35
CA GLN A 31 -9.82 -1.67 16.28
C GLN A 31 -11.19 -1.20 15.81
N ILE A 32 -11.35 -1.04 14.50
CA ILE A 32 -12.61 -0.63 13.87
C ILE A 32 -12.94 -1.56 12.70
N THR A 33 -14.19 -1.53 12.22
CA THR A 33 -14.56 -2.24 10.99
C THR A 33 -14.22 -1.39 9.75
N ILE A 34 -14.31 -2.00 8.56
CA ILE A 34 -14.09 -1.26 7.30
C ILE A 34 -15.16 -0.19 7.11
N GLU A 35 -16.42 -0.51 7.44
CA GLU A 35 -17.56 0.40 7.30
C GLU A 35 -17.40 1.64 8.19
N ASP A 36 -16.91 1.45 9.41
CA ASP A 36 -16.61 2.56 10.32
C ASP A 36 -15.44 3.40 9.80
N ALA A 37 -14.42 2.76 9.20
CA ALA A 37 -13.29 3.48 8.61
C ALA A 37 -13.72 4.34 7.42
N LEU A 38 -14.64 3.85 6.58
CA LEU A 38 -15.14 4.56 5.41
C LEU A 38 -16.04 5.74 5.78
N ARG A 39 -16.90 5.59 6.79
CA ARG A 39 -17.83 6.63 7.25
C ARG A 39 -17.18 7.79 8.00
N ARG A 40 -15.95 7.61 8.46
CA ARG A 40 -15.26 8.57 9.32
C ARG A 40 -14.48 9.57 8.51
N ASP A 41 -14.81 10.85 8.66
CA ASP A 41 -14.14 11.94 7.94
C ASP A 41 -12.74 12.24 8.47
N ASP A 42 -12.44 11.89 9.72
CA ASP A 42 -11.12 12.05 10.33
C ASP A 42 -10.08 11.07 9.76
N ILE A 43 -10.54 9.97 9.16
CA ILE A 43 -9.70 9.03 8.43
C ILE A 43 -9.50 9.54 7.01
N LYS A 44 -8.24 9.75 6.61
CA LYS A 44 -7.90 10.27 5.27
C LYS A 44 -7.20 9.24 4.39
N VAL A 45 -6.52 8.26 4.98
CA VAL A 45 -5.75 7.26 4.24
C VAL A 45 -5.86 5.88 4.88
N ALA A 46 -5.88 4.86 4.03
CA ALA A 46 -5.85 3.45 4.42
C ALA A 46 -4.52 2.82 4.05
N PHE A 47 -3.95 2.03 4.96
CA PHE A 47 -2.81 1.15 4.73
C PHE A 47 -3.32 -0.28 4.58
N VAL A 48 -3.15 -0.84 3.39
CA VAL A 48 -3.62 -2.18 3.03
C VAL A 48 -2.42 -3.14 3.10
N CYS A 49 -2.37 -3.91 4.19
CA CYS A 49 -1.35 -4.94 4.48
C CYS A 49 -2.04 -6.30 4.65
N THR A 50 -2.98 -6.59 3.74
CA THR A 50 -3.78 -7.83 3.76
C THR A 50 -3.19 -8.88 2.80
N GLU A 51 -3.88 -10.00 2.60
CA GLU A 51 -3.44 -10.97 1.61
C GLU A 51 -3.65 -10.42 0.19
N ASN A 52 -2.75 -10.74 -0.74
CA ASN A 52 -2.77 -10.22 -2.12
C ASN A 52 -4.13 -10.41 -2.82
N ALA A 53 -4.83 -11.51 -2.52
CA ALA A 53 -6.13 -11.84 -3.10
C ALA A 53 -7.22 -10.80 -2.79
N VAL A 54 -7.10 -10.06 -1.69
CA VAL A 54 -8.10 -9.05 -1.26
C VAL A 54 -7.59 -7.62 -1.39
N HIS A 55 -6.42 -7.40 -1.99
CA HIS A 55 -5.90 -6.04 -2.23
C HIS A 55 -6.82 -5.23 -3.12
N GLU A 56 -7.23 -5.79 -4.26
CA GLU A 56 -8.08 -5.07 -5.22
C GLU A 56 -9.37 -4.56 -4.58
N GLU A 57 -10.09 -5.44 -3.88
CA GLU A 57 -11.37 -5.10 -3.24
C GLU A 57 -11.19 -4.01 -2.18
N ASN A 58 -10.18 -4.14 -1.32
CA ASN A 58 -9.89 -3.15 -0.29
C ASN A 58 -9.50 -1.79 -0.89
N ILE A 59 -8.58 -1.78 -1.85
CA ILE A 59 -8.13 -0.55 -2.52
C ILE A 59 -9.33 0.16 -3.14
N ARG A 60 -10.12 -0.55 -3.97
CA ARG A 60 -11.29 0.02 -4.65
C ARG A 60 -12.26 0.65 -3.66
N THR A 61 -12.58 -0.08 -2.58
CA THR A 61 -13.50 0.38 -1.53
C THR A 61 -13.06 1.71 -0.90
N PHE A 62 -11.78 1.85 -0.57
CA PHE A 62 -11.26 3.10 0.01
C PHE A 62 -11.16 4.25 -1.00
N LEU A 63 -10.75 3.97 -2.24
CA LEU A 63 -10.70 4.98 -3.30
C LEU A 63 -12.10 5.51 -3.63
N GLU A 64 -13.10 4.64 -3.71
CA GLU A 64 -14.50 5.02 -3.96
C GLU A 64 -15.07 5.93 -2.86
N ALA A 65 -14.64 5.70 -1.62
CA ALA A 65 -14.96 6.55 -0.47
C ALA A 65 -14.12 7.85 -0.39
N GLY A 66 -13.28 8.14 -1.40
CA GLY A 66 -12.46 9.34 -1.45
C GLY A 66 -11.33 9.35 -0.43
N LYS A 67 -10.83 8.17 -0.03
CA LYS A 67 -9.67 8.03 0.86
C LYS A 67 -8.43 7.74 0.05
N HIS A 68 -7.28 8.25 0.49
CA HIS A 68 -5.99 7.85 -0.05
C HIS A 68 -5.71 6.38 0.33
N VAL A 69 -4.91 5.69 -0.47
CA VAL A 69 -4.54 4.30 -0.21
C VAL A 69 -3.03 4.12 -0.37
N CYS A 70 -2.42 3.47 0.62
CA CYS A 70 -1.08 2.91 0.58
C CYS A 70 -1.21 1.39 0.70
N VAL A 71 -0.65 0.61 -0.22
CA VAL A 71 -0.80 -0.86 -0.24
C VAL A 71 0.55 -1.55 -0.36
N GLU A 72 0.75 -2.66 0.34
CA GLU A 72 1.95 -3.48 0.20
C GLU A 72 2.05 -4.10 -1.20
N TYR A 73 3.29 -4.32 -1.67
CA TYR A 73 3.55 -5.06 -2.89
C TYR A 73 3.16 -6.55 -2.74
N PRO A 74 2.49 -7.16 -3.75
CA PRO A 74 1.98 -6.55 -4.97
C PRO A 74 0.61 -5.87 -4.77
N MET A 75 0.42 -4.68 -5.34
CA MET A 75 -0.85 -3.94 -5.38
C MET A 75 -1.96 -4.76 -6.03
N ALA A 76 -1.65 -5.47 -7.10
CA ALA A 76 -2.61 -6.24 -7.88
C ALA A 76 -1.95 -7.44 -8.56
N MET A 77 -2.75 -8.48 -8.78
CA MET A 77 -2.29 -9.72 -9.42
C MET A 77 -2.19 -9.62 -10.95
N THR A 78 -2.79 -8.58 -11.55
CA THR A 78 -2.74 -8.36 -13.01
C THR A 78 -2.45 -6.90 -13.33
N TYR A 79 -1.76 -6.67 -14.44
CA TYR A 79 -1.51 -5.32 -14.96
C TYR A 79 -2.81 -4.56 -15.22
N LYS A 80 -3.83 -5.24 -15.78
CA LYS A 80 -5.13 -4.61 -16.04
C LYS A 80 -5.77 -4.09 -14.75
N THR A 81 -5.79 -4.91 -13.70
CA THR A 81 -6.31 -4.49 -12.39
C THR A 81 -5.54 -3.27 -11.87
N ALA A 82 -4.20 -3.27 -11.95
CA ALA A 82 -3.40 -2.14 -11.49
C ALA A 82 -3.74 -0.84 -12.22
N VAL A 83 -3.92 -0.88 -13.54
CA VAL A 83 -4.35 0.28 -14.34
C VAL A 83 -5.75 0.74 -13.95
N ASP A 84 -6.71 -0.18 -13.81
CA ASP A 84 -8.10 0.15 -13.45
C ASP A 84 -8.16 0.84 -12.07
N LEU A 85 -7.34 0.42 -11.10
CA LEU A 85 -7.22 1.06 -9.77
C LEU A 85 -6.53 2.43 -9.82
N TRP A 86 -5.50 2.56 -10.66
CA TRP A 86 -4.81 3.83 -10.86
C TRP A 86 -5.75 4.89 -11.45
N ASP A 87 -6.49 4.54 -12.50
CA ASP A 87 -7.45 5.44 -13.15
C ASP A 87 -8.55 5.86 -12.18
N LEU A 88 -9.05 4.93 -11.36
CA LEU A 88 -10.01 5.23 -10.30
C LEU A 88 -9.46 6.25 -9.28
N ALA A 89 -8.20 6.10 -8.86
CA ALA A 89 -7.57 7.05 -7.95
C ALA A 89 -7.48 8.46 -8.56
N GLN A 90 -7.12 8.55 -9.85
CA GLN A 90 -7.08 9.82 -10.59
C GLN A 90 -8.47 10.45 -10.70
N GLU A 91 -9.50 9.67 -11.06
CA GLU A 91 -10.89 10.14 -11.17
C GLU A 91 -11.39 10.71 -9.84
N LYS A 92 -11.08 10.04 -8.73
CA LYS A 92 -11.48 10.45 -7.38
C LYS A 92 -10.63 11.59 -6.81
N GLY A 93 -9.52 11.95 -7.46
CA GLY A 93 -8.59 12.97 -6.97
C GLY A 93 -7.86 12.56 -5.69
N VAL A 94 -7.63 11.26 -5.49
CA VAL A 94 -6.93 10.70 -4.34
C VAL A 94 -5.61 10.05 -4.76
N VAL A 95 -4.81 9.66 -3.77
CA VAL A 95 -3.49 9.07 -4.00
C VAL A 95 -3.60 7.56 -3.79
N LEU A 96 -3.10 6.81 -4.77
CA LEU A 96 -2.83 5.39 -4.65
C LEU A 96 -1.30 5.19 -4.71
N HIS A 97 -0.73 4.61 -3.66
CA HIS A 97 0.69 4.33 -3.54
C HIS A 97 0.93 2.86 -3.25
N GLU A 98 1.87 2.24 -3.96
CA GLU A 98 2.39 0.92 -3.64
C GLU A 98 3.66 1.06 -2.83
N GLU A 99 3.69 0.42 -1.66
CA GLU A 99 4.84 0.36 -0.79
C GLU A 99 5.71 -0.85 -1.17
N HIS A 100 7.00 -0.56 -1.40
CA HIS A 100 8.05 -1.53 -1.69
C HIS A 100 9.11 -1.42 -0.60
N ILE A 101 8.98 -2.23 0.45
CA ILE A 101 9.89 -2.19 1.60
C ILE A 101 11.35 -2.47 1.22
N GLU A 102 11.59 -3.17 0.11
CA GLU A 102 12.91 -3.47 -0.45
C GLU A 102 13.71 -2.20 -0.78
N LEU A 103 13.02 -1.10 -1.13
CA LEU A 103 13.64 0.19 -1.41
C LEU A 103 14.17 0.87 -0.13
N LEU A 104 13.77 0.38 1.05
CA LEU A 104 14.23 0.90 2.34
C LEU A 104 15.47 0.17 2.88
N THR A 105 15.90 -0.90 2.21
CA THR A 105 17.08 -1.69 2.59
C THR A 105 18.36 -0.85 2.56
N ALA A 106 19.32 -1.24 3.41
CA ALA A 106 20.64 -0.59 3.45
C ALA A 106 21.35 -0.69 2.09
N ASP A 107 21.22 -1.84 1.42
CA ASP A 107 21.82 -2.11 0.11
C ASP A 107 21.25 -1.20 -0.97
N PHE A 108 19.93 -1.04 -1.05
CA PHE A 108 19.32 -0.10 -2.01
C PHE A 108 19.71 1.35 -1.73
N LYS A 109 19.74 1.75 -0.44
CA LYS A 109 20.19 3.09 -0.04
C LYS A 109 21.66 3.32 -0.40
N GLN A 110 22.52 2.32 -0.27
CA GLN A 110 23.93 2.41 -0.64
C GLN A 110 24.09 2.47 -2.16
N LEU A 111 23.40 1.60 -2.90
CA LEU A 111 23.38 1.62 -4.37
C LEU A 111 22.96 3.01 -4.89
N LYS A 112 21.91 3.60 -4.32
CA LYS A 112 21.43 4.94 -4.70
C LYS A 112 22.50 6.02 -4.49
N LYS A 113 23.30 5.92 -3.42
CA LYS A 113 24.44 6.83 -3.19
C LYS A 113 25.54 6.59 -4.22
N ASP A 114 25.86 5.33 -4.50
CA ASP A 114 26.96 4.96 -5.40
C ASP A 114 26.70 5.38 -6.85
N ILE A 115 25.43 5.45 -7.26
CA ILE A 115 25.03 5.90 -8.61
C ILE A 115 24.70 7.40 -8.68
N ALA A 116 24.65 8.11 -7.53
CA ALA A 116 24.29 9.53 -7.52
C ALA A 116 25.31 10.35 -8.32
N GLY A 117 24.81 11.18 -9.26
CA GLY A 117 25.65 11.99 -10.14
C GLY A 117 26.33 11.22 -11.28
N LYS A 118 26.11 9.90 -11.39
CA LYS A 118 26.55 9.09 -12.53
C LYS A 118 25.44 9.07 -13.59
N LYS A 119 25.85 9.07 -14.86
CA LYS A 119 24.94 8.83 -15.98
C LYS A 119 24.95 7.34 -16.30
N LEU A 120 23.77 6.73 -16.27
CA LEU A 120 23.58 5.36 -16.73
C LEU A 120 23.59 5.37 -18.27
N GLU A 121 24.48 4.60 -18.89
CA GLU A 121 24.59 4.52 -20.36
C GLU A 121 23.81 3.32 -20.91
N GLU A 122 24.01 2.13 -20.32
CA GLU A 122 23.27 0.91 -20.67
C GLU A 122 23.12 -0.01 -19.44
N GLY A 123 22.16 -0.92 -19.51
CA GLY A 123 21.96 -1.95 -18.52
C GLY A 123 21.14 -3.11 -19.09
N SER A 124 21.46 -4.33 -18.69
CA SER A 124 20.66 -5.51 -19.00
C SER A 124 20.11 -6.11 -17.70
N LEU A 125 18.86 -6.57 -17.75
CA LEU A 125 18.29 -7.42 -16.71
C LEU A 125 18.19 -8.84 -17.25
N HIS A 126 18.81 -9.79 -16.55
CA HIS A 126 18.67 -11.21 -16.81
C HIS A 126 17.88 -11.83 -15.66
N PHE A 127 16.63 -12.20 -15.92
CA PHE A 127 15.80 -12.90 -14.95
C PHE A 127 16.17 -14.38 -14.97
N THR A 128 16.70 -14.90 -13.86
CA THR A 128 17.08 -16.31 -13.71
C THR A 128 16.11 -17.12 -12.86
N GLY A 129 14.88 -16.61 -12.66
CA GLY A 129 13.84 -17.30 -11.91
C GLY A 129 12.94 -18.17 -12.80
N GLU A 130 12.39 -19.24 -12.23
CA GLU A 130 11.32 -19.99 -12.86
C GLU A 130 10.05 -19.13 -12.98
N ARG A 131 9.32 -19.28 -14.08
CA ARG A 131 8.05 -18.59 -14.28
C ARG A 131 7.04 -19.13 -13.28
N GLN A 132 6.74 -18.36 -12.24
CA GLN A 132 5.62 -18.69 -11.35
C GLN A 132 4.31 -18.46 -12.12
N THR A 133 3.72 -19.54 -12.62
CA THR A 133 2.33 -19.52 -13.10
C THR A 133 1.44 -19.55 -11.88
N GLY A 134 0.85 -18.41 -11.53
CA GLY A 134 -0.13 -18.30 -10.44
C GLY A 134 -1.37 -19.15 -10.75
N THR A 135 -1.37 -20.38 -10.27
CA THR A 135 -2.58 -21.20 -10.09
C THR A 135 -2.59 -21.67 -8.64
N GLY A 136 -3.40 -21.02 -7.82
CA GLY A 136 -3.57 -21.30 -6.40
C GLY A 136 -4.20 -20.11 -5.69
#